data_AF-A0A3Y9C1C3-F1
#
_entry.id   AF-A0A3Y9C1C3-F1
#
_cell.length_a   1.000
_cell.length_b   1.000
_cell.length_c   1.000
_cell.angle_alpha   90.00
_cell.angle_beta   90.00
_cell.angle_gamma   90.00
#
_symmetry.space_group_name_H-M   'P 1'
#
loop_
_entity.id
_entity.type
_entity.pdbx_description
1 polymer ?
#
loop_
_entity_poly.entity_id
_entity_poly.type
_entity_poly.pdbx_seq_one_letter_code
_entity_poly.pdbx_strand_id
1 'polypeptide(L)'
;MNLDDKALFLDAMEDVQPLNEPLEFRREGLQQGVIGKLRSGKYPQQASLNLLRQPVETCRKMLFRFILEAQKEGLRNVLIIHGKGREAKSHANIVRSYVARWLTEFEDVQAYCSALPHHGGGGACYVALRKTVQAKQDNWERHAKRSR
;
A
#
# COMPACT_ATOMS: atom_id res chain seq x y z
N MET A 1 -1.36 14.54 -21.65
CA MET A 1 -2.81 14.29 -21.46
C MET A 1 -3.50 15.63 -21.27
N ASN A 2 -4.52 15.90 -22.10
CA ASN A 2 -5.35 17.10 -22.02
C ASN A 2 -6.22 17.05 -20.73
N LEU A 3 -6.74 18.21 -20.29
CA LEU A 3 -7.74 18.33 -19.23
C LEU A 3 -8.99 17.47 -19.52
N ASP A 4 -9.42 17.40 -20.78
CA ASP A 4 -10.57 16.60 -21.20
C ASP A 4 -10.30 15.09 -21.05
N ASP A 5 -9.09 14.64 -21.36
CA ASP A 5 -8.69 13.24 -21.15
C ASP A 5 -8.69 12.87 -19.67
N LYS A 6 -8.29 13.81 -18.79
CA LYS A 6 -8.32 13.60 -17.33
C LYS A 6 -9.75 13.52 -16.81
N ALA A 7 -10.65 14.35 -17.33
CA ALA A 7 -12.06 14.32 -16.97
C ALA A 7 -12.72 13.01 -17.41
N LEU A 8 -12.44 12.55 -18.63
CA LEU A 8 -12.89 11.24 -19.13
C LEU A 8 -12.29 10.06 -18.35
N PHE A 9 -11.02 10.13 -17.94
CA PHE A 9 -10.38 9.11 -17.09
C PHE A 9 -10.96 9.07 -15.67
N LEU A 10 -11.37 10.22 -15.15
CA LEU A 10 -12.01 10.34 -13.84
C LEU A 10 -13.48 9.91 -13.87
N ASP A 11 -14.21 10.23 -14.93
CA ASP A 11 -15.60 9.78 -15.13
C ASP A 11 -15.67 8.29 -15.46
N ALA A 12 -14.64 7.72 -16.11
CA ALA A 12 -14.50 6.27 -16.27
C ALA A 12 -14.16 5.54 -14.97
N MET A 13 -13.78 6.25 -13.90
CA MET A 13 -13.71 5.70 -12.55
C MET A 13 -15.08 5.84 -11.87
N GLU A 14 -15.98 4.91 -12.15
CA GLU A 14 -17.23 4.78 -11.37
C GLU A 14 -16.97 4.48 -9.87
N ASP A 15 -15.78 3.96 -9.53
CA ASP A 15 -15.45 3.49 -8.17
C ASP A 15 -14.42 4.37 -7.44
N VAL A 16 -14.68 5.67 -7.32
CA VAL A 16 -13.93 6.49 -6.34
C VAL A 16 -14.28 6.00 -4.94
N GLN A 17 -13.25 5.66 -4.15
CA GLN A 17 -13.43 5.13 -2.81
C GLN A 17 -14.18 6.14 -1.92
N PRO A 18 -15.23 5.72 -1.20
CA PRO A 18 -15.92 6.58 -0.24
C PRO A 18 -14.95 7.09 0.85
N LEU A 19 -15.11 8.36 1.26
CA LEU A 19 -14.22 8.99 2.23
C LEU A 19 -14.33 8.39 3.64
N ASN A 20 -15.52 7.90 3.99
CA ASN A 20 -15.87 7.33 5.28
C ASN A 20 -15.46 5.87 5.43
N GLU A 21 -15.09 5.21 4.33
CA GLU A 21 -14.61 3.83 4.36
C GLU A 21 -13.10 3.81 4.52
N PRO A 22 -12.51 3.02 5.42
CA PRO A 22 -11.07 2.85 5.46
C PRO A 22 -10.60 1.99 4.27
N LEU A 23 -9.41 2.27 3.74
CA LEU A 23 -8.78 1.31 2.83
C LEU A 23 -8.53 0.00 3.56
N GLU A 24 -8.95 -1.10 2.94
CA GLU A 24 -8.71 -2.45 3.40
C GLU A 24 -8.70 -3.42 2.23
N PHE A 25 -7.74 -4.33 2.22
CA PHE A 25 -7.65 -5.44 1.28
C PHE A 25 -6.82 -6.56 1.88
N ARG A 26 -7.18 -7.79 1.53
CA ARG A 26 -6.41 -9.00 1.85
C ARG A 26 -6.62 -10.04 0.76
N ARG A 27 -5.54 -10.66 0.29
CA ARG A 27 -5.63 -11.86 -0.54
C ARG A 27 -6.19 -13.05 0.25
N GLU A 28 -6.93 -13.92 -0.44
CA GLU A 28 -7.42 -15.17 0.15
C GLU A 28 -6.26 -16.06 0.63
N GLY A 29 -6.51 -16.86 1.67
CA GLY A 29 -5.50 -17.75 2.25
C GLY A 29 -4.46 -17.07 3.15
N LEU A 30 -4.49 -15.75 3.33
CA LEU A 30 -3.62 -15.08 4.31
C LEU A 30 -4.04 -15.42 5.75
N GLN A 31 -3.09 -15.90 6.55
CA GLN A 31 -3.33 -16.16 7.98
C GLN A 31 -3.78 -14.87 8.70
N GLN A 32 -4.82 -14.97 9.53
CA GLN A 32 -5.43 -13.83 10.24
C GLN A 32 -4.41 -12.97 11.01
N GLY A 33 -3.36 -13.61 11.54
CA GLY A 33 -2.28 -12.92 12.27
C GLY A 33 -1.49 -11.89 11.45
N VAL A 34 -1.48 -11.97 10.11
CA VAL A 34 -0.74 -11.01 9.27
C VAL A 34 -1.42 -9.64 9.26
N ILE A 35 -2.75 -9.60 9.09
CA ILE A 35 -3.53 -8.36 9.20
C ILE A 35 -3.42 -7.76 10.60
N GLY A 36 -3.58 -8.59 11.64
CA GLY A 36 -3.52 -8.11 13.03
C GLY A 36 -2.18 -7.43 13.34
N LYS A 37 -1.08 -7.98 12.81
CA LYS A 37 0.24 -7.38 12.95
C LYS A 37 0.42 -6.11 12.13
N LEU A 38 -0.13 -6.05 10.91
CA LEU A 38 -0.14 -4.83 10.08
C LEU A 38 -0.88 -3.68 10.78
N ARG A 39 -2.09 -3.95 11.30
CA ARG A 39 -2.91 -2.96 12.03
C ARG A 39 -2.28 -2.51 13.34
N SER A 40 -1.48 -3.36 13.98
CA SER A 40 -0.85 -3.02 15.25
C SER A 40 0.21 -1.92 15.15
N GLY A 41 0.67 -1.57 13.93
CA GLY A 41 1.76 -0.59 13.73
C GLY A 41 3.09 -1.02 14.35
N LYS A 42 3.19 -2.25 14.87
CA LYS A 42 4.37 -2.79 15.56
C LYS A 42 5.50 -3.21 14.61
N TYR A 43 5.23 -3.24 13.30
CA TYR A 43 6.31 -3.36 12.35
C TYR A 43 7.02 -2.01 12.26
N PRO A 44 8.34 -1.94 12.53
CA PRO A 44 9.09 -0.73 12.26
C PRO A 44 8.86 -0.38 10.80
N GLN A 45 8.43 0.85 10.53
CA GLN A 45 8.29 1.38 9.17
C GLN A 45 9.65 1.23 8.50
N GLN A 46 9.77 0.23 7.62
CA GLN A 46 11.06 -0.08 6.98
C GLN A 46 11.35 0.94 5.88
N ALA A 47 10.29 1.36 5.18
CA ALA A 47 10.32 2.42 4.19
C ALA A 47 8.94 3.06 4.05
N SER A 48 8.90 4.29 3.53
CA SER A 48 7.67 4.97 3.16
C SER A 48 7.77 5.65 1.80
N LEU A 49 6.62 5.74 1.13
CA LEU A 49 6.43 6.48 -0.10
C LEU A 49 5.50 7.66 0.13
N ASN A 50 5.93 8.86 -0.26
CA ASN A 50 5.12 10.07 -0.20
C ASN A 50 4.62 10.48 -1.59
N LEU A 51 3.29 10.48 -1.77
CA LEU A 51 2.59 10.83 -3.00
C LEU A 51 1.85 12.18 -2.92
N LEU A 52 1.99 12.90 -1.81
CA LEU A 52 1.30 14.17 -1.60
C LEU A 52 1.62 15.16 -2.72
N ARG A 53 0.58 15.79 -3.26
CA ARG A 53 0.65 16.85 -4.29
C ARG A 53 1.30 16.40 -5.61
N GLN A 54 1.52 15.10 -5.81
CA GLN A 54 2.03 14.57 -7.07
C GLN A 54 0.89 14.32 -8.07
N PRO A 55 1.09 14.58 -9.38
CA PRO A 55 0.13 14.18 -10.41
C PRO A 55 -0.11 12.66 -10.39
N VAL A 56 -1.33 12.22 -10.72
CA VAL A 56 -1.71 10.79 -10.69
C VAL A 56 -0.75 9.90 -11.48
N GLU A 57 -0.33 10.32 -12.67
CA GLU A 57 0.62 9.57 -13.49
C GLU A 57 1.99 9.41 -12.81
N THR A 58 2.46 10.47 -12.15
CA THR A 58 3.68 10.45 -11.34
C THR A 58 3.52 9.49 -10.16
N CYS A 59 2.37 9.53 -9.47
CA CYS A 59 2.07 8.59 -8.39
C CYS A 59 2.16 7.13 -8.84
N ARG A 60 1.64 6.81 -10.03
CA ARG A 60 1.71 5.45 -10.60
C ARG A 60 3.15 4.98 -10.77
N LYS A 61 4.00 5.81 -11.38
CA LYS A 61 5.43 5.51 -11.63
C LYS A 61 6.20 5.36 -10.32
N MET A 62 5.94 6.25 -9.37
CA MET A 62 6.56 6.22 -8.03
C MET A 62 6.17 4.97 -7.25
N LEU A 63 4.87 4.64 -7.22
CA LEU A 63 4.38 3.44 -6.53
C LEU A 63 5.00 2.17 -7.11
N PHE A 64 5.02 2.03 -8.43
CA PHE A 64 5.58 0.87 -9.09
C PHE A 64 7.06 0.65 -8.75
N ARG A 65 7.88 1.71 -8.86
CA ARG A 65 9.31 1.64 -8.49
C ARG A 65 9.50 1.28 -7.02
N PHE A 66 8.77 1.96 -6.15
CA PHE A 66 8.86 1.75 -4.70
C PHE A 66 8.54 0.31 -4.29
N ILE A 67 7.49 -0.30 -4.85
CA ILE A 67 7.12 -1.69 -4.52
C ILE A 67 8.19 -2.68 -5.01
N LEU A 68 8.75 -2.47 -6.20
CA LEU A 68 9.83 -3.33 -6.72
C LEU A 68 11.12 -3.20 -5.90
N GLU A 69 11.49 -1.98 -5.51
CA GLU A 69 12.66 -1.73 -4.65
C GLU A 69 12.46 -2.36 -3.27
N ALA A 70 11.30 -2.16 -2.65
CA ALA A 70 10.95 -2.77 -1.37
C ALA A 70 11.00 -4.31 -1.43
N GLN A 71 10.54 -4.91 -2.54
CA GLN A 71 10.68 -6.35 -2.78
C GLN A 71 12.15 -6.78 -2.88
N LYS A 72 12.95 -6.08 -3.67
CA LYS A 72 14.38 -6.35 -3.85
C LYS A 72 15.15 -6.28 -2.53
N GLU A 73 14.80 -5.33 -1.67
CA GLU A 73 15.37 -5.17 -0.33
C GLU A 73 14.80 -6.14 0.72
N GLY A 74 13.83 -6.98 0.35
CA GLY A 74 13.20 -7.94 1.26
C GLY A 74 12.33 -7.29 2.34
N LEU A 75 11.84 -6.07 2.11
CA LEU A 75 10.93 -5.39 3.02
C LEU A 75 9.59 -6.12 3.05
N ARG A 76 8.98 -6.16 4.24
CA ARG A 76 7.72 -6.88 4.48
C ARG A 76 6.56 -5.96 4.74
N ASN A 77 6.83 -4.77 5.26
CA ASN A 77 5.82 -3.79 5.59
C ASN A 77 6.32 -2.41 5.19
N VAL A 78 5.54 -1.72 4.37
CA VAL A 78 5.84 -0.37 3.90
C VAL A 78 4.63 0.54 4.13
N LEU A 79 4.86 1.85 4.16
CA LEU A 79 3.82 2.87 4.31
C LEU A 79 3.67 3.68 3.03
N ILE A 80 2.45 3.89 2.55
CA ILE A 80 2.16 4.78 1.42
C ILE A 80 1.33 5.95 1.91
N ILE A 81 1.82 7.16 1.70
CA ILE A 81 1.19 8.42 2.11
C ILE A 81 0.58 9.07 0.86
N HIS A 82 -0.72 8.93 0.69
CA HIS A 82 -1.47 9.49 -0.45
C HIS A 82 -2.19 10.82 -0.12
N GLY A 83 -2.27 11.15 1.16
CA GLY A 83 -2.97 12.34 1.66
C GLY A 83 -4.44 12.09 1.98
N LYS A 84 -5.01 13.01 2.75
CA LYS A 84 -6.40 12.96 3.22
C LYS A 84 -7.27 13.90 2.39
N GLY A 85 -8.21 13.34 1.64
CA GLY A 85 -9.23 14.10 0.94
C GLY A 85 -10.27 14.68 1.89
N ARG A 86 -10.79 15.88 1.59
CA ARG A 86 -11.95 16.47 2.27
C ARG A 86 -13.26 16.24 1.51
N GLU A 87 -13.14 15.94 0.23
CA GLU A 87 -14.25 15.74 -0.71
C GLU A 87 -13.98 14.51 -1.59
N ALA A 88 -15.04 13.84 -2.03
CA ALA A 88 -14.94 12.58 -2.78
C ALA A 88 -14.08 12.74 -4.04
N LYS A 89 -14.25 13.83 -4.80
CA LYS A 89 -13.48 14.12 -6.03
C LYS A 89 -12.20 14.93 -5.79
N SER A 90 -11.75 15.05 -4.54
CA SER A 90 -10.47 15.72 -4.26
C SER A 90 -9.28 14.92 -4.79
N HIS A 91 -8.21 15.62 -5.21
CA HIS A 91 -6.98 14.99 -5.72
C HIS A 91 -6.44 13.89 -4.79
N ALA A 92 -6.45 14.14 -3.48
CA ALA A 92 -5.99 13.16 -2.50
C ALA A 92 -6.85 11.88 -2.49
N ASN A 93 -8.17 12.00 -2.64
CA ASN A 93 -9.05 10.83 -2.69
C ASN A 93 -8.96 10.08 -4.02
N ILE A 94 -8.71 10.80 -5.12
CA ILE A 94 -8.42 10.20 -6.43
C ILE A 94 -7.13 9.37 -6.35
N VAL A 95 -6.04 9.95 -5.83
CA VAL A 95 -4.77 9.22 -5.64
C VAL A 95 -4.96 8.03 -4.70
N ARG A 96 -5.69 8.20 -3.58
CA ARG A 96 -6.04 7.11 -2.66
C ARG A 96 -6.77 5.95 -3.37
N SER A 97 -7.73 6.26 -4.21
CA SER A 97 -8.51 5.26 -4.95
C SER A 97 -7.65 4.51 -5.97
N TYR A 98 -6.79 5.23 -6.69
CA TYR A 98 -5.82 4.60 -7.60
C TYR A 98 -4.79 3.74 -6.87
N VAL A 99 -4.26 4.21 -5.74
CA VAL A 99 -3.33 3.41 -4.91
C VAL A 99 -3.99 2.12 -4.47
N ALA A 100 -5.23 2.16 -3.99
CA ALA A 100 -5.97 0.96 -3.62
C ALA A 100 -6.07 -0.04 -4.78
N ARG A 101 -6.43 0.44 -5.98
CA ARG A 101 -6.51 -0.40 -7.19
C ARG A 101 -5.16 -0.95 -7.61
N TRP A 102 -4.15 -0.10 -7.78
CA TRP A 102 -2.83 -0.53 -8.27
C TRP A 102 -2.16 -1.51 -7.30
N LEU A 103 -2.39 -1.38 -5.99
CA LEU A 103 -1.85 -2.32 -5.01
C LEU A 103 -2.37 -3.75 -5.21
N THR A 104 -3.60 -3.95 -5.67
CA THR A 104 -4.12 -5.31 -5.92
C THR A 104 -3.56 -5.94 -7.21
N GLU A 105 -3.04 -5.11 -8.12
CA GLU A 105 -2.38 -5.54 -9.36
C GLU A 105 -1.00 -6.18 -9.10
N PHE A 106 -0.35 -5.90 -7.96
CA PHE A 106 0.91 -6.56 -7.57
C PHE A 106 0.67 -7.91 -6.89
N GLU A 107 1.16 -9.00 -7.47
CA GLU A 107 1.04 -10.35 -6.87
C GLU A 107 1.69 -10.46 -5.48
N ASP A 108 2.75 -9.67 -5.25
CA ASP A 108 3.50 -9.66 -4.01
C ASP A 108 2.82 -8.85 -2.90
N VAL A 109 1.84 -8.02 -3.22
CA VAL A 109 1.04 -7.33 -2.20
C VAL A 109 0.03 -8.33 -1.64
N GLN A 110 0.19 -8.63 -0.34
CA GLN A 110 -0.63 -9.61 0.37
C GLN A 110 -1.88 -8.98 1.00
N ALA A 111 -1.72 -7.77 1.53
CA ALA A 111 -2.77 -7.01 2.20
C ALA A 111 -2.40 -5.53 2.27
N TYR A 112 -3.40 -4.67 2.42
CA TYR A 112 -3.20 -3.30 2.87
C TYR A 112 -4.33 -2.86 3.80
N CYS A 113 -4.04 -1.89 4.67
CA CYS A 113 -5.07 -1.24 5.46
C CYS A 113 -4.71 0.21 5.75
N SER A 114 -5.71 1.01 6.10
CA SER A 114 -5.50 2.39 6.57
C SER A 114 -4.50 2.42 7.73
N ALA A 115 -3.64 3.43 7.74
CA ALA A 115 -2.61 3.60 8.75
C ALA A 115 -3.20 4.09 10.09
N LEU A 116 -2.42 3.99 11.17
CA LEU A 116 -2.78 4.59 12.45
C LEU A 116 -2.67 6.12 12.39
N PRO A 117 -3.38 6.87 13.26
CA PRO A 117 -3.35 8.34 13.24
C PRO A 117 -1.94 8.95 13.27
N HIS A 118 -1.04 8.41 14.08
CA HIS A 118 0.35 8.89 14.18
C HIS A 118 1.22 8.59 12.95
N HIS A 119 0.76 7.72 12.05
CA HIS A 119 1.37 7.44 10.74
C HIS A 119 0.56 7.99 9.55
N GLY A 120 -0.35 8.94 9.81
CA GLY A 120 -1.12 9.63 8.77
C GLY A 120 -2.59 9.24 8.64
N GLY A 121 -3.06 8.25 9.42
CA GLY A 121 -4.47 7.86 9.48
C GLY A 121 -5.05 7.52 8.11
N GLY A 122 -6.27 7.99 7.83
CA GLY A 122 -6.92 7.81 6.52
C GLY A 122 -6.23 8.50 5.32
N GLY A 123 -5.11 9.21 5.54
CA GLY A 123 -4.25 9.75 4.50
C GLY A 123 -3.04 8.87 4.15
N ALA A 124 -2.92 7.71 4.77
CA ALA A 124 -1.89 6.74 4.47
C ALA A 124 -2.40 5.29 4.64
N CYS A 125 -1.71 4.33 4.05
CA CYS A 125 -1.98 2.91 4.24
C CYS A 125 -0.69 2.11 4.49
N TYR A 126 -0.78 1.11 5.36
CA TYR A 126 0.24 0.07 5.47
C TYR A 126 0.03 -0.95 4.38
N VAL A 127 1.11 -1.46 3.81
CA VAL A 127 1.10 -2.52 2.81
C VAL A 127 1.97 -3.68 3.28
N ALA A 128 1.39 -4.87 3.30
CA ALA A 128 2.06 -6.13 3.60
C ALA A 128 2.57 -6.75 2.30
N LEU A 129 3.87 -6.99 2.24
CA LEU A 129 4.57 -7.57 1.10
C LEU A 129 4.89 -9.05 1.36
N ARG A 130 4.81 -9.88 0.32
CA ARG A 130 5.24 -11.27 0.35
C ARG A 130 6.73 -11.33 0.62
N LYS A 131 7.17 -12.31 1.42
CA LYS A 131 8.60 -12.54 1.63
C LYS A 131 9.22 -13.04 0.33
N THR A 132 10.40 -12.51 0.00
CA THR A 132 11.27 -13.14 -1.01
C THR A 132 11.67 -14.54 -0.58
N VAL A 133 11.97 -15.41 -1.55
CA VAL A 133 12.43 -16.78 -1.32
C VAL A 133 13.71 -16.79 -0.46
N GLN A 134 14.62 -15.86 -0.71
CA GLN A 134 15.85 -15.68 0.07
C GLN A 134 15.55 -15.37 1.55
N ALA A 135 14.67 -14.42 1.83
CA ALA A 135 14.29 -14.08 3.20
C ALA A 135 13.48 -15.19 3.90
N LYS A 136 12.96 -16.18 3.14
CA LYS A 136 12.34 -17.39 3.68
C LYS A 136 13.41 -18.42 4.09
N GLN A 137 14.46 -18.59 3.29
CA GLN A 137 15.63 -19.44 3.60
C GLN A 137 16.40 -18.93 4.82
N ASP A 138 16.74 -17.64 4.88
CA ASP A 138 17.48 -17.07 6.01
C ASP A 138 16.74 -17.27 7.35
N ASN A 139 15.41 -17.19 7.31
CA ASN A 139 14.58 -17.36 8.50
C ASN A 139 14.52 -18.84 8.94
N TRP A 140 14.47 -19.77 7.97
CA TRP A 140 14.55 -21.21 8.24
C TRP A 140 15.88 -21.55 8.93
N GLU A 141 17.00 -21.05 8.41
CA GLU A 141 18.32 -21.28 8.99
C GLU A 141 18.46 -20.74 10.41
N ARG A 142 17.93 -19.54 10.68
CA ARG A 142 17.93 -18.94 12.03
C ARG A 142 17.11 -19.74 13.02
N HIS A 143 15.97 -20.29 12.61
CA HIS A 143 15.13 -21.11 13.48
C HIS A 143 15.70 -22.52 13.69
N ALA A 144 16.30 -23.12 12.65
CA ALA A 144 16.99 -24.41 12.74
C ALA A 144 18.23 -24.35 13.65
N LYS A 145 18.95 -23.23 13.68
CA LYS A 145 20.11 -23.02 14.57
C LYS A 145 19.75 -22.80 16.05
N ARG A 146 18.50 -22.46 16.37
CA ARG A 146 18.01 -22.26 17.75
C ARG A 146 17.37 -23.51 18.38
N SER A 147 17.19 -24.56 17.57
CA SER A 147 16.59 -25.83 17.99
C SER A 147 17.62 -26.95 18.12
N ARG A 148 18.92 -26.61 18.06
CA ARG A 148 20.07 -27.40 18.48
C ARG A 148 20.69 -26.75 19.70
#